data_AF-A0A820LLF7-F1
#
_entry.id   AF-A0A820LLF7-F1
#
_cell.length_a   1.000
_cell.length_b   1.000
_cell.length_c   1.000
_cell.angle_alpha   90.00
_cell.angle_beta   90.00
_cell.angle_gamma   90.00
#
_symmetry.space_group_name_H-M   'P 1'
#
loop_
_entity.id
_entity.type
_entity.pdbx_description
1 polymer ?
#
loop_
_entity_poly.entity_id
_entity_poly.type
_entity_poly.pdbx_seq_one_letter_code
_entity_poly.pdbx_strand_id
1 'polypeptide(L)'
;LHEVDVGAIINRELKNRIRTINGIGQHKTIVRNDLRLITKIIQQLDDRWNIWETSTNENIKKEMETTSTDDSEISSSTAALILSPIKNKRPIGFVSQNPLLKNITEYLVEEADAEEEELLGDRTNQQGDSNTFEIDKELTKVLDRLILYLRVVHSIDYYNGTEYAQEDSMPNRCGVIHVR
;
A
#
# COMPACT_ATOMS: atom_id res chain seq x y z
N LEU A 1 31.30 -2.80 -28.18
CA LEU A 1 32.27 -1.86 -27.59
C LEU A 1 33.59 -1.76 -28.36
N HIS A 2 33.76 -2.45 -29.50
CA HIS A 2 35.09 -2.57 -30.10
C HIS A 2 35.51 -1.43 -31.05
N GLU A 3 34.56 -0.59 -31.51
CA GLU A 3 34.85 0.51 -32.47
C GLU A 3 34.04 1.80 -32.20
N VAL A 4 33.38 1.92 -31.05
CA VAL A 4 32.53 3.09 -30.72
C VAL A 4 33.19 3.91 -29.62
N ASP A 5 33.57 5.15 -29.93
CA ASP A 5 33.98 6.14 -28.92
C ASP A 5 32.78 6.49 -28.03
N VAL A 6 32.96 6.32 -26.73
CA VAL A 6 31.88 6.42 -25.73
C VAL A 6 31.68 7.87 -25.26
N GLY A 7 32.60 8.78 -25.61
CA GLY A 7 32.45 10.22 -25.33
C GLY A 7 32.12 10.51 -23.86
N ALA A 8 32.81 9.83 -22.93
CA ALA A 8 32.45 9.84 -21.52
C ALA A 8 32.53 11.27 -20.93
N ILE A 9 31.45 11.70 -20.28
CA ILE A 9 31.35 12.99 -19.58
C ILE A 9 31.22 12.72 -18.08
N ILE A 10 31.83 13.59 -17.27
CA ILE A 10 31.74 13.52 -15.81
C ILE A 10 30.28 13.72 -15.39
N ASN A 11 29.72 12.71 -14.72
CA ASN A 11 28.38 12.81 -14.17
C ASN A 11 28.34 13.87 -13.06
N ARG A 12 27.41 14.82 -13.16
CA ARG A 12 27.22 15.84 -12.13
C ARG A 12 26.32 15.31 -11.03
N GLU A 13 26.52 15.80 -9.81
CA GLU A 13 25.66 15.44 -8.70
C GLU A 13 24.21 15.89 -8.94
N LEU A 14 23.27 15.10 -8.42
CA LEU A 14 21.85 15.42 -8.46
C LEU A 14 21.57 16.64 -7.57
N LYS A 15 21.27 17.77 -8.20
CA LYS A 15 20.71 18.95 -7.53
C LYS A 15 19.19 18.74 -7.37
N ASN A 16 18.62 19.26 -6.27
CA ASN A 16 17.19 19.15 -5.95
C ASN A 16 16.69 17.70 -5.84
N ARG A 17 17.27 16.94 -4.89
CA ARG A 17 16.86 15.57 -4.58
C ARG A 17 15.44 15.47 -4.01
N ILE A 18 14.92 16.54 -3.44
CA ILE A 18 13.55 16.61 -2.90
C ILE A 18 12.74 17.51 -3.83
N ARG A 19 11.65 16.97 -4.37
CA ARG A 19 10.71 17.72 -5.22
C ARG A 19 9.34 17.78 -4.57
N THR A 20 8.77 18.97 -4.46
CA THR A 20 7.44 19.16 -3.86
C THR A 20 6.35 18.94 -4.90
N ILE A 21 5.25 18.31 -4.51
CA ILE A 21 4.03 18.19 -5.30
C ILE A 21 2.95 19.18 -4.80
N ASN A 22 1.76 19.11 -5.38
CA ASN A 22 0.64 19.92 -4.95
C ASN A 22 0.26 19.61 -3.48
N GLY A 23 0.10 20.64 -2.66
CA GLY A 23 -0.19 20.54 -1.22
C GLY A 23 -1.57 19.96 -0.89
N ILE A 24 -2.44 19.76 -1.88
CA ILE A 24 -3.74 19.10 -1.71
C ILE A 24 -3.61 17.67 -1.14
N GLY A 25 -2.46 17.02 -1.35
CA GLY A 25 -2.18 15.68 -0.82
C GLY A 25 -2.12 15.56 0.71
N GLN A 26 -2.22 16.68 1.45
CA GLN A 26 -2.24 16.71 2.91
C GLN A 26 -3.65 16.57 3.51
N HIS A 27 -4.70 16.66 2.67
CA HIS A 27 -6.08 16.57 3.13
C HIS A 27 -6.44 15.16 3.63
N LYS A 28 -7.13 15.06 4.77
CA LYS A 28 -7.51 13.80 5.45
C LYS A 28 -8.09 12.74 4.50
N THR A 29 -9.02 13.11 3.62
CA THR A 29 -9.64 12.15 2.68
C THR A 29 -8.65 11.62 1.63
N ILE A 30 -7.72 12.46 1.18
CA ILE A 30 -6.69 12.06 0.20
C ILE A 30 -5.66 11.18 0.87
N VAL A 31 -5.19 11.56 2.06
CA VAL A 31 -4.26 10.75 2.86
C VAL A 31 -4.82 9.35 3.12
N ARG A 32 -6.13 9.23 3.43
CA ARG A 32 -6.79 7.94 3.63
C ARG A 32 -6.86 7.11 2.34
N ASN A 33 -7.17 7.75 1.22
CA ASN A 33 -7.19 7.07 -0.08
C ASN A 33 -5.78 6.62 -0.51
N ASP A 34 -4.77 7.46 -0.29
CA ASP A 34 -3.37 7.12 -0.50
C ASP A 34 -2.97 5.93 0.36
N LEU A 35 -3.40 5.89 1.62
CA LEU A 35 -3.14 4.78 2.53
C LEU A 35 -3.68 3.46 1.99
N ARG A 36 -4.91 3.45 1.47
CA ARG A 36 -5.54 2.27 0.84
C ARG A 36 -4.74 1.81 -0.38
N LEU A 37 -4.33 2.75 -1.23
CA LEU A 37 -3.62 2.45 -2.46
C LEU A 37 -2.22 1.91 -2.18
N ILE A 38 -1.45 2.58 -1.33
CA ILE A 38 -0.08 2.18 -0.99
C ILE A 38 -0.07 0.81 -0.31
N THR A 39 -0.99 0.57 0.63
CA THR A 39 -1.15 -0.74 1.26
C THR A 39 -1.31 -1.85 0.23
N LYS A 40 -2.17 -1.63 -0.78
CA LYS A 40 -2.40 -2.59 -1.85
C LYS A 40 -1.17 -2.78 -2.75
N ILE A 41 -0.49 -1.69 -3.10
CA ILE A 41 0.74 -1.72 -3.91
C ILE A 41 1.82 -2.51 -3.19
N ILE A 42 2.05 -2.22 -1.90
CA ILE A 42 3.04 -2.92 -1.07
C ILE A 42 2.72 -4.41 -1.01
N GLN A 43 1.48 -4.78 -0.72
CA GLN A 43 1.08 -6.19 -0.68
C GLN A 43 1.37 -6.91 -2.00
N GLN A 44 1.03 -6.28 -3.13
CA GLN A 44 1.28 -6.85 -4.46
C GLN A 44 2.76 -6.95 -4.81
N LEU A 45 3.58 -5.98 -4.41
CA LEU A 45 5.01 -5.99 -4.67
C LEU A 45 5.75 -6.98 -3.77
N ASP A 46 5.42 -7.00 -2.49
CA ASP A 46 5.95 -7.95 -1.52
C ASP A 46 5.63 -9.39 -1.93
N ASP A 47 4.41 -9.65 -2.44
CA ASP A 47 4.01 -10.95 -3.00
C ASP A 47 4.78 -11.30 -4.29
N ARG A 48 5.04 -10.30 -5.16
CA ARG A 48 5.75 -10.51 -6.43
C ARG A 48 7.23 -10.82 -6.23
N TRP A 49 7.88 -10.17 -5.26
CA TRP A 49 9.30 -10.36 -4.97
C TRP A 49 9.54 -11.37 -3.85
N ASN A 50 8.47 -11.88 -3.23
CA ASN A 50 8.49 -12.88 -2.17
C ASN A 50 9.48 -12.50 -1.04
N ILE A 51 9.44 -11.22 -0.64
CA ILE A 51 10.39 -10.63 0.33
C ILE A 51 10.22 -11.24 1.72
N TRP A 52 8.97 -11.53 2.09
CA TRP A 52 8.65 -12.07 3.40
C TRP A 52 8.45 -13.58 3.29
N GLU A 53 9.38 -14.34 3.89
CA GLU A 53 9.21 -15.78 4.03
C GLU A 53 8.06 -16.08 4.98
N THR A 54 7.12 -16.93 4.53
CA THR A 54 6.06 -17.43 5.39
C THR A 54 6.65 -18.56 6.22
N SER A 55 7.19 -18.26 7.40
CA SER A 55 7.59 -19.31 8.38
C SER A 55 6.43 -20.26 8.73
N THR A 56 5.20 -19.90 8.33
CA THR A 56 3.97 -20.68 8.50
C THR A 56 3.84 -21.89 7.57
N ASN A 57 4.66 -22.02 6.51
CA ASN A 57 4.51 -23.10 5.52
C ASN A 57 4.83 -24.52 6.05
N GLU A 58 5.50 -24.63 7.20
CA GLU A 58 5.70 -25.94 7.87
C GLU A 58 4.51 -26.34 8.76
N ASN A 59 3.78 -25.37 9.33
CA ASN A 59 2.65 -25.66 10.22
C ASN A 59 1.33 -25.90 9.45
N ILE A 60 1.08 -25.17 8.36
CA ILE A 60 -0.15 -25.36 7.55
C ILE A 60 -0.15 -26.69 6.79
N LYS A 61 1.03 -27.18 6.35
CA LYS A 61 1.14 -28.49 5.67
C LYS A 61 0.79 -29.66 6.60
N LYS A 62 1.03 -29.54 7.91
CA LYS A 62 0.68 -30.57 8.90
C LYS A 62 -0.82 -30.69 9.15
N GLU A 63 -1.58 -29.61 9.04
CA GLU A 63 -3.03 -29.61 9.26
C GLU A 63 -3.81 -30.12 8.05
N MET A 64 -3.25 -30.03 6.84
CA MET A 64 -3.94 -30.41 5.59
C MET A 64 -3.79 -31.89 5.21
N GLU A 65 -2.84 -32.63 5.82
CA GLU A 65 -2.64 -34.08 5.60
C GLU A 65 -3.40 -34.98 6.59
N THR A 66 -4.06 -34.44 7.62
CA THR A 66 -4.72 -35.24 8.68
C THR A 66 -6.24 -35.40 8.52
N THR A 67 -6.84 -34.81 7.48
CA THR A 67 -8.30 -34.88 7.25
C THR A 67 -8.64 -35.39 5.86
N SER A 68 -8.18 -36.60 5.55
CA SER A 68 -8.83 -37.42 4.53
C SER A 68 -10.11 -38.06 5.10
N THR A 69 -11.14 -38.19 4.24
CA THR A 69 -12.36 -39.03 4.33
C THR A 69 -13.54 -38.51 5.19
N ASP A 70 -14.55 -37.92 4.53
CA ASP A 70 -15.91 -38.52 4.44
C ASP A 70 -16.88 -37.64 3.63
N ASP A 71 -17.60 -38.28 2.69
CA ASP A 71 -18.63 -37.71 1.83
C ASP A 71 -19.97 -37.53 2.58
N SER A 72 -20.57 -36.34 2.52
CA SER A 72 -22.04 -36.19 2.56
C SER A 72 -22.49 -34.81 2.08
N GLU A 73 -23.38 -34.82 1.10
CA GLU A 73 -23.97 -33.69 0.38
C GLU A 73 -24.78 -32.74 1.29
N ILE A 74 -24.50 -31.43 1.27
CA ILE A 74 -25.53 -30.40 1.46
C ILE A 74 -25.27 -29.21 0.51
N SER A 75 -26.27 -28.99 -0.33
CA SER A 75 -26.44 -27.98 -1.37
C SER A 75 -26.19 -26.54 -0.91
N SER A 76 -25.30 -25.80 -1.60
CA SER A 76 -25.49 -24.37 -1.88
C SER A 76 -24.59 -23.93 -3.02
N SER A 77 -25.22 -23.71 -4.17
CA SER A 77 -24.68 -23.46 -5.51
C SER A 77 -23.93 -22.14 -5.70
N THR A 78 -23.22 -21.64 -4.69
CA THR A 78 -22.42 -20.40 -4.75
C THR A 78 -20.94 -20.60 -4.44
N ALA A 79 -20.52 -21.76 -3.93
CA ALA A 79 -19.12 -22.03 -3.59
C ALA A 79 -18.26 -22.55 -4.78
N ALA A 80 -18.88 -23.08 -5.83
CA ALA A 80 -18.18 -23.80 -6.90
C ALA A 80 -17.50 -22.91 -7.98
N LEU A 81 -17.68 -21.59 -7.94
CA LEU A 81 -16.91 -20.65 -8.79
C LEU A 81 -15.62 -20.14 -8.12
N ILE A 82 -15.29 -20.62 -6.91
CA ILE A 82 -14.07 -20.24 -6.16
C ILE A 82 -12.96 -21.29 -6.34
N LEU A 83 -12.96 -22.04 -7.45
CA LEU A 83 -11.85 -22.94 -7.79
C LEU A 83 -11.28 -22.63 -9.18
N SER A 84 -10.73 -21.43 -9.28
CA SER A 84 -9.59 -21.15 -10.16
C SER A 84 -8.54 -20.44 -9.32
N PRO A 85 -7.25 -20.81 -9.40
CA PRO A 85 -6.22 -20.13 -8.64
C PRO A 85 -5.92 -18.80 -9.34
N ILE A 86 -6.84 -17.84 -9.21
CA ILE A 86 -6.52 -16.43 -9.39
C ILE A 86 -5.66 -16.05 -8.19
N LYS A 87 -4.37 -16.38 -8.29
CA LYS A 87 -3.34 -15.81 -7.43
C LYS A 87 -3.57 -14.29 -7.47
N ASN A 88 -3.83 -13.69 -6.31
CA ASN A 88 -3.81 -12.23 -6.08
C ASN A 88 -5.16 -11.50 -6.04
N LYS A 89 -6.12 -12.00 -5.27
CA LYS A 89 -7.00 -11.11 -4.48
C LYS A 89 -7.07 -11.59 -3.03
N ARG A 90 -5.96 -11.48 -2.30
CA ARG A 90 -6.06 -11.46 -0.83
C ARG A 90 -6.80 -10.17 -0.45
N PRO A 91 -7.86 -10.21 0.37
CA PRO A 91 -8.52 -8.99 0.83
C PRO A 91 -7.51 -8.12 1.59
N ILE A 92 -7.65 -6.80 1.42
CA ILE A 92 -6.85 -5.79 2.14
C ILE A 92 -6.97 -6.09 3.65
N GLY A 93 -5.84 -6.42 4.30
CA GLY A 93 -5.79 -6.66 5.74
C GLY A 93 -5.63 -8.12 6.20
N PHE A 94 -5.67 -9.12 5.31
CA PHE A 94 -5.46 -10.52 5.74
C PHE A 94 -3.99 -10.95 5.61
N VAL A 95 -3.30 -10.88 6.75
CA VAL A 95 -2.01 -11.55 7.09
C VAL A 95 -0.86 -11.23 6.15
N SER A 96 -0.52 -9.95 6.01
CA SER A 96 0.85 -9.61 5.58
C SER A 96 1.81 -9.85 6.74
N GLN A 97 2.96 -10.46 6.45
CA GLN A 97 4.06 -10.57 7.44
C GLN A 97 4.80 -9.24 7.65
N ASN A 98 4.57 -8.26 6.77
CA ASN A 98 5.17 -6.94 6.86
C ASN A 98 4.68 -6.23 8.14
N PRO A 99 5.58 -5.86 9.07
CA PRO A 99 5.22 -5.20 10.31
C PRO A 99 4.55 -3.84 10.09
N LEU A 100 4.81 -3.17 8.96
CA LEU A 100 4.23 -1.87 8.65
C LEU A 100 2.75 -1.95 8.27
N LEU A 101 2.27 -3.12 7.85
CA LEU A 101 0.87 -3.35 7.52
C LEU A 101 0.05 -3.92 8.68
N LYS A 102 0.68 -4.15 9.86
CA LYS A 102 -0.04 -4.57 11.07
C LYS A 102 -0.96 -3.43 11.52
N ASN A 103 -2.22 -3.75 11.77
CA ASN A 103 -3.28 -2.82 12.22
C ASN A 103 -3.59 -1.68 11.24
N ILE A 104 -3.16 -1.77 9.98
CA ILE A 104 -3.46 -0.73 8.98
C ILE A 104 -4.97 -0.56 8.77
N THR A 105 -5.74 -1.63 8.95
CA THR A 105 -7.20 -1.64 8.81
C THR A 105 -7.90 -0.75 9.82
N GLU A 106 -7.33 -0.55 11.00
CA GLU A 106 -7.86 0.35 12.03
C GLU A 106 -7.91 1.80 11.52
N TYR A 107 -6.85 2.25 10.86
CA TYR A 107 -6.78 3.59 10.25
C TYR A 107 -7.63 3.74 8.97
N LEU A 108 -8.11 2.64 8.40
CA LEU A 108 -8.88 2.63 7.16
C LEU A 108 -10.39 2.65 7.37
N VAL A 109 -10.86 2.25 8.56
CA VAL A 109 -12.25 2.40 8.98
C VAL A 109 -12.48 3.88 9.25
N GLU A 110 -13.46 4.46 8.56
CA GLU A 110 -13.94 5.77 8.93
C GLU A 110 -14.79 5.57 10.18
N GLU A 111 -14.25 5.93 11.35
CA GLU A 111 -15.05 6.22 12.54
C GLU A 111 -15.92 7.44 12.19
N ALA A 112 -16.99 7.19 11.45
CA ALA A 112 -18.10 8.11 11.33
C ALA A 112 -19.04 7.76 12.46
N ASP A 113 -19.43 8.75 13.26
CA ASP A 113 -20.49 8.67 14.28
C ASP A 113 -21.86 8.52 13.60
N ALA A 114 -22.00 7.49 12.77
CA ALA A 114 -23.17 7.24 11.93
C ALA A 114 -24.42 6.98 12.77
N GLU A 115 -24.24 6.46 13.99
CA GLU A 115 -25.33 6.29 14.96
C GLU A 115 -25.83 7.64 15.51
N GLU A 116 -24.94 8.62 15.72
CA GLU A 116 -25.31 9.95 16.22
C GLU A 116 -26.03 10.76 15.13
N GLU A 117 -25.56 10.68 13.88
CA GLU A 117 -26.14 11.39 12.75
C GLU A 117 -27.56 10.88 12.39
N GLU A 118 -27.81 9.57 12.49
CA GLU A 118 -29.15 8.99 12.30
C GLU A 118 -30.11 9.42 13.43
N LEU A 119 -29.62 9.51 14.67
CA LEU A 119 -30.40 9.95 15.83
C LEU A 119 -30.76 11.45 15.76
N LEU A 120 -29.89 12.27 15.16
CA LEU A 120 -30.04 13.73 15.06
C LEU A 120 -31.02 14.20 13.98
N GLY A 121 -31.45 13.32 13.07
CA GLY A 121 -32.62 13.50 12.20
C GLY A 121 -32.80 14.93 11.66
N ASP A 122 -32.01 15.30 10.65
CA ASP A 122 -32.18 16.47 9.77
C ASP A 122 -32.73 17.74 10.46
N ARG A 123 -31.94 18.33 11.38
CA ARG A 123 -32.21 19.69 11.88
C ARG A 123 -31.52 20.72 11.00
N THR A 124 -32.20 21.05 9.90
CA THR A 124 -32.23 22.36 9.22
C THR A 124 -30.89 23.04 8.92
N ASN A 125 -30.54 23.09 7.63
CA ASN A 125 -29.70 24.09 6.96
C ASN A 125 -29.40 25.37 7.78
N GLN A 126 -28.20 25.45 8.37
CA GLN A 126 -27.26 26.58 8.37
C GLN A 126 -26.27 26.48 9.53
N GLN A 127 -25.07 25.96 9.27
CA GLN A 127 -23.84 26.61 9.70
C GLN A 127 -22.74 26.03 8.80
N GLY A 128 -22.09 26.90 8.02
CA GLY A 128 -21.12 26.45 7.04
C GLY A 128 -19.93 25.78 7.71
N ASP A 129 -19.76 24.48 7.46
CA ASP A 129 -18.43 23.90 7.48
C ASP A 129 -17.70 24.47 6.26
N SER A 130 -17.07 25.62 6.51
CA SER A 130 -15.75 25.90 5.96
C SER A 130 -15.07 24.54 5.74
N ASN A 131 -14.72 24.22 4.50
CA ASN A 131 -13.75 23.17 4.17
C ASN A 131 -12.46 23.45 4.95
N THR A 132 -12.46 23.15 6.25
CA THR A 132 -11.31 23.22 7.11
C THR A 132 -10.40 22.15 6.56
N PHE A 133 -9.20 22.56 6.16
CA PHE A 133 -8.15 21.63 5.82
C PHE A 133 -7.81 20.84 7.10
N GLU A 134 -8.54 19.76 7.34
CA GLU A 134 -8.24 18.84 8.43
C GLU A 134 -7.02 18.03 8.05
N ILE A 135 -5.94 18.27 8.80
CA ILE A 135 -4.68 17.55 8.66
C ILE A 135 -4.57 16.61 9.85
N ASP A 136 -4.77 15.32 9.57
CA ASP A 136 -4.53 14.26 10.53
C ASP A 136 -3.03 13.90 10.55
N LYS A 137 -2.35 14.32 11.61
CA LYS A 137 -0.91 14.09 11.79
C LYS A 137 -0.58 12.62 12.08
N GLU A 138 -1.49 11.85 12.64
CA GLU A 138 -1.25 10.45 12.97
C GLU A 138 -1.32 9.60 11.70
N LEU A 139 -2.37 9.80 10.90
CA LEU A 139 -2.53 9.15 9.61
C LEU A 139 -1.37 9.49 8.66
N THR A 140 -0.92 10.75 8.68
CA THR A 140 0.24 11.20 7.87
C THR A 140 1.51 10.45 8.27
N LYS A 141 1.78 10.24 9.57
CA LYS A 141 2.96 9.48 10.03
C LYS A 141 2.93 8.02 9.57
N VAL A 142 1.76 7.38 9.60
CA VAL A 142 1.61 6.00 9.13
C VAL A 142 1.89 5.94 7.62
N LEU A 143 1.31 6.88 6.87
CA LEU A 143 1.49 6.96 5.42
C LEU A 143 2.96 7.22 5.03
N ASP A 144 3.65 8.14 5.72
CA ASP A 144 5.06 8.46 5.45
C ASP A 144 5.96 7.22 5.61
N ARG A 145 5.69 6.37 6.61
CA ARG A 145 6.42 5.10 6.79
C ARG A 145 6.25 4.16 5.60
N LEU A 146 5.05 4.09 5.04
CA LEU A 146 4.77 3.24 3.88
C LEU A 146 5.38 3.80 2.59
N ILE A 147 5.35 5.12 2.39
CA ILE A 147 6.01 5.78 1.25
C ILE A 147 7.52 5.54 1.31
N LEU A 148 8.12 5.67 2.50
CA LEU A 148 9.54 5.38 2.69
C LEU A 148 9.87 3.91 2.43
N TYR A 149 9.05 2.98 2.90
CA TYR A 149 9.22 1.55 2.59
C TYR A 149 9.20 1.31 1.07
N LEU A 150 8.22 1.88 0.38
CA LEU A 150 8.09 1.76 -1.06
C LEU A 150 9.30 2.36 -1.80
N ARG A 151 9.82 3.49 -1.34
CA ARG A 151 10.96 4.17 -1.98
C ARG A 151 12.28 3.45 -1.75
N VAL A 152 12.51 2.91 -0.56
CA VAL A 152 13.79 2.29 -0.17
C VAL A 152 13.87 0.84 -0.60
N VAL A 153 12.79 0.07 -0.46
CA VAL A 153 12.79 -1.36 -0.77
C VAL A 153 12.49 -1.60 -2.24
N HIS A 154 11.47 -0.92 -2.76
CA HIS A 154 10.95 -1.18 -4.12
C HIS A 154 11.42 -0.16 -5.16
N SER A 155 12.21 0.85 -4.78
CA SER A 155 12.67 1.92 -5.69
C SER A 155 11.54 2.63 -6.43
N ILE A 156 10.33 2.70 -5.85
CA ILE A 156 9.18 3.38 -6.44
C ILE A 156 8.95 4.71 -5.75
N ASP A 157 8.82 5.77 -6.55
CA ASP A 157 8.39 7.09 -6.09
C ASP A 157 6.86 7.19 -6.21
N TYR A 158 6.19 7.23 -5.05
CA TYR A 158 4.73 7.22 -4.98
C TYR A 158 4.09 8.45 -5.64
N TYR A 159 4.54 9.65 -5.28
CA TYR A 159 3.91 10.89 -5.74
C TYR A 159 4.21 11.23 -7.20
N ASN A 160 5.33 10.73 -7.73
CA ASN A 160 5.64 10.84 -9.16
C ASN A 160 5.13 9.64 -9.98
N GLY A 161 4.67 8.57 -9.33
CA GLY A 161 4.19 7.36 -9.98
C GLY A 161 5.23 6.67 -10.88
N THR A 162 6.51 6.74 -10.52
CA THR A 162 7.62 6.22 -11.35
C THR A 162 8.45 5.21 -10.57
N GLU A 163 8.80 4.11 -11.22
CA GLU A 163 9.71 3.08 -10.71
C GLU A 163 11.14 3.30 -11.24
N TYR A 164 12.13 3.19 -10.35
CA TYR A 164 13.55 3.26 -10.69
C TYR A 164 14.19 1.86 -10.64
N ALA A 165 13.88 1.02 -11.63
CA ALA A 165 14.22 -0.41 -11.64
C ALA A 165 15.71 -0.76 -11.47
N GLN A 166 16.63 0.09 -11.94
CA GLN A 166 18.09 -0.13 -11.87
C GLN A 166 18.81 0.86 -10.94
N GLU A 167 18.09 1.43 -9.97
CA GLU A 167 18.64 2.44 -9.08
C GLU A 167 19.83 1.94 -8.25
N ASP A 168 19.85 0.65 -7.89
CA ASP A 168 20.96 0.05 -7.14
C ASP A 168 22.28 0.00 -7.94
N SER A 169 22.18 -0.12 -9.27
CA SER A 169 23.34 -0.11 -10.18
C SER A 169 23.75 1.30 -10.61
N MET A 170 22.93 2.32 -10.35
CA MET A 170 23.26 3.71 -10.67
C MET A 170 24.20 4.33 -9.62
N PRO A 171 25.02 5.32 -10.00
CA PRO A 171 25.94 5.99 -9.06
C PRO A 171 25.25 6.62 -7.84
N ASN A 172 24.00 7.04 -7.98
CA ASN A 172 23.21 7.63 -6.90
C ASN A 172 22.08 6.69 -6.49
N ARG A 173 22.30 5.88 -5.44
CA ARG A 173 21.24 5.07 -4.83
C ARG A 173 20.26 5.98 -4.08
N CYS A 174 18.97 5.71 -4.20
CA CYS A 174 17.88 6.56 -3.67
C CYS A 174 18.08 8.05 -4.05
N GLY A 175 18.01 8.33 -5.35
CA GLY A 175 18.35 9.63 -5.93
C GLY A 175 17.35 10.73 -5.57
N VAL A 176 16.19 10.70 -6.21
CA VAL A 176 15.15 11.73 -6.07
C VAL A 176 13.91 11.16 -5.40
N ILE A 177 13.26 11.95 -4.55
CA ILE A 177 11.97 11.65 -3.94
C ILE A 177 11.03 12.85 -4.09
N HIS A 178 9.75 12.58 -4.36
CA HIS A 178 8.69 13.58 -4.36
C HIS A 178 7.95 13.58 -3.02
N VAL A 179 7.64 14.77 -2.51
CA VAL A 179 7.07 15.01 -1.17
C VAL A 179 5.93 16.03 -1.27
N ARG A 180 4.97 15.98 -0.33
CA ARG A 180 3.85 16.92 -0.21
C ARG A 180 4.23 18.27 0.39
#